data_AF-A0A9D7X6T4-F1
#
_entry.id   AF-A0A9D7X6T4-F1
#
_cell.length_a   1.000
_cell.length_b   1.000
_cell.length_c   1.000
_cell.angle_alpha   90.00
_cell.angle_beta   90.00
_cell.angle_gamma   90.00
#
_symmetry.space_group_name_H-M   'P 1'
#
loop_
_entity.id
_entity.type
_entity.pdbx_description
1 polymer ?
#
loop_
_entity_poly.entity_id
_entity_poly.type
_entity_poly.pdbx_seq_one_letter_code
_entity_poly.pdbx_strand_id
1 'polypeptide(L)'
;MMTKSLRERAEEAARQVHSILGVSQDEHPKEVADAIEQTIIKALLEERHRCADVAYKCCEEDKDKAHKVADEIRRVNTALMANLSSMR
;
A
#
# COMPACT_ATOMS: atom_id res chain seq x y z
N MET A 1 1.54 3.97 -26.14
CA MET A 1 0.23 4.34 -25.57
C MET A 1 0.52 5.22 -24.37
N MET A 2 0.24 6.54 -24.42
CA MET A 2 0.39 7.37 -23.22
C MET A 2 -0.76 7.06 -22.27
N THR A 3 -0.43 6.60 -21.07
CA THR A 3 -1.41 6.39 -19.99
C THR A 3 -1.90 7.73 -19.49
N LYS A 4 -3.21 7.99 -19.59
CA LYS A 4 -3.86 9.17 -18.99
C LYS A 4 -3.50 9.27 -17.50
N SER A 5 -3.08 10.46 -17.07
CA SER A 5 -2.84 10.83 -15.68
C SER A 5 -4.12 10.77 -14.84
N LEU A 6 -3.98 10.75 -13.51
CA LEU A 6 -5.14 10.75 -12.60
C LEU A 6 -5.95 12.04 -12.73
N ARG A 7 -5.28 13.17 -12.88
CA ARG A 7 -5.88 14.47 -13.16
C ARG A 7 -6.78 14.44 -14.41
N GLU A 8 -6.25 13.95 -15.54
CA GLU A 8 -7.02 13.85 -16.80
C GLU A 8 -8.25 12.95 -16.66
N ARG A 9 -8.12 11.85 -15.91
CA ARG A 9 -9.24 10.94 -15.63
C ARG A 9 -10.29 11.59 -14.73
N ALA A 10 -9.86 12.35 -13.73
CA ALA A 10 -10.75 13.05 -12.80
C ALA A 10 -11.52 14.18 -13.51
N GLU A 11 -10.87 14.93 -14.39
CA GLU A 11 -11.52 15.96 -15.21
C GLU A 11 -12.53 15.34 -16.19
N GLU A 12 -12.21 14.21 -16.81
CA GLU A 12 -13.15 13.48 -17.67
C GLU A 12 -14.37 12.96 -16.91
N ALA A 13 -14.16 12.42 -15.71
CA ALA A 13 -15.24 11.99 -14.83
C ALA A 13 -16.09 13.18 -14.35
N ALA A 14 -15.49 14.32 -14.00
CA ALA A 14 -16.22 15.54 -13.63
C ALA A 14 -17.13 15.99 -14.79
N ARG A 15 -16.63 15.98 -16.03
CA ARG A 15 -17.44 16.29 -17.22
C ARG A 15 -18.62 15.34 -17.39
N GLN A 16 -18.42 14.04 -17.17
CA GLN A 16 -19.51 13.05 -17.24
C GLN A 16 -20.56 13.28 -16.15
N VAL A 17 -20.13 13.56 -14.92
CA VAL A 17 -21.04 13.85 -13.79
C VAL A 17 -21.90 15.08 -14.09
N HIS A 18 -21.31 16.17 -14.57
CA HIS A 18 -22.06 17.38 -14.95
C HIS A 18 -23.06 17.10 -16.08
N SER A 19 -22.66 16.31 -17.09
CA SER A 19 -23.55 15.89 -18.19
C SER A 19 -24.75 15.08 -17.70
N ILE A 20 -24.54 14.13 -16.79
CA ILE A 20 -25.61 13.29 -16.21
C ILE A 20 -26.57 14.11 -15.36
N LEU A 21 -26.03 15.02 -14.54
CA LEU A 21 -26.82 15.80 -13.59
C LEU A 21 -27.49 17.03 -14.23
N GLY A 22 -27.14 17.39 -15.46
CA GLY A 22 -27.71 18.55 -16.17
C GLY A 22 -27.37 19.91 -15.54
N VAL A 23 -26.33 19.96 -14.70
CA VAL A 23 -25.85 21.18 -14.04
C VAL A 23 -24.73 21.84 -14.87
N SER A 24 -24.72 23.18 -14.88
CA SER A 24 -23.66 23.95 -15.53
C SER A 24 -22.32 23.69 -14.85
N GLN A 25 -21.25 23.65 -15.65
CA GLN A 25 -19.87 23.54 -15.15
C GLN A 25 -19.35 24.84 -14.50
N ASP A 26 -20.18 25.89 -14.45
CA ASP A 26 -19.78 27.21 -13.96
C ASP A 26 -19.67 27.30 -12.44
N GLU A 27 -20.38 26.43 -11.70
CA GLU A 27 -20.22 26.30 -10.25
C GLU A 27 -19.13 25.26 -9.95
N HIS A 28 -17.92 25.76 -9.70
CA HIS A 28 -16.82 25.00 -9.06
C HIS A 28 -16.24 23.80 -9.84
N PRO A 29 -15.88 23.93 -11.13
CA PRO A 29 -15.41 22.81 -11.96
C PRO A 29 -14.10 22.17 -11.45
N LYS A 30 -13.23 22.97 -10.81
CA LYS A 30 -11.97 22.50 -10.24
C LYS A 30 -12.16 21.66 -8.99
N GLU A 31 -13.08 22.06 -8.12
CA GLU A 31 -13.32 21.39 -6.83
C GLU A 31 -13.93 20.01 -7.03
N VAL A 32 -14.81 19.86 -8.02
CA VAL A 32 -15.37 18.56 -8.42
C VAL A 32 -14.27 17.63 -8.96
N ALA A 33 -13.41 18.13 -9.85
CA ALA A 33 -12.30 17.35 -10.37
C ALA A 33 -11.29 16.98 -9.27
N ASP A 34 -10.96 17.91 -8.37
CA ASP A 34 -10.05 17.65 -7.24
C ASP A 34 -10.66 16.61 -6.28
N ALA A 35 -11.96 16.68 -5.98
CA ALA A 35 -12.65 15.70 -5.12
C ALA A 35 -12.66 14.30 -5.75
N ILE A 36 -12.89 14.21 -7.06
CA ILE A 36 -12.82 12.94 -7.80
C ILE A 36 -11.39 12.39 -7.80
N GLU A 37 -10.40 13.23 -8.07
CA GLU A 37 -9.00 12.81 -8.07
C GLU A 37 -8.58 12.27 -6.70
N GLN A 38 -8.92 12.98 -5.61
CA GLN A 38 -8.63 12.54 -4.25
C GLN A 38 -9.31 11.20 -3.91
N THR A 39 -10.56 11.01 -4.37
CA THR A 39 -11.30 9.76 -4.17
C THR A 39 -10.60 8.60 -4.88
N ILE A 40 -10.16 8.80 -6.13
CA ILE A 40 -9.42 7.79 -6.90
C ILE A 40 -8.08 7.46 -6.24
N ILE A 41 -7.33 8.48 -5.78
CA ILE A 41 -6.06 8.29 -5.07
C ILE A 41 -6.28 7.47 -3.81
N LYS A 42 -7.28 7.83 -2.99
CA LYS A 42 -7.59 7.11 -1.75
C LYS A 42 -7.93 5.65 -2.02
N ALA A 43 -8.82 5.37 -2.97
CA ALA A 43 -9.18 3.99 -3.33
C ALA A 43 -7.97 3.18 -3.80
N LEU A 44 -7.09 3.77 -4.62
CA LEU A 44 -5.87 3.09 -5.08
C LEU A 44 -4.89 2.81 -3.94
N LEU A 45 -4.76 3.74 -2.98
CA LEU A 45 -3.92 3.53 -1.80
C LEU A 45 -4.48 2.43 -0.91
N GLU A 46 -5.79 2.43 -0.65
CA GLU A 46 -6.45 1.39 0.15
C GLU A 46 -6.29 0.00 -0.49
N GLU A 47 -6.49 -0.11 -1.81
CA GLU A 47 -6.29 -1.38 -2.52
C GLU A 47 -4.82 -1.82 -2.52
N ARG A 48 -3.86 -0.89 -2.64
CA ARG A 48 -2.43 -1.25 -2.50
C ARG A 48 -2.11 -1.78 -1.11
N HIS A 49 -2.67 -1.19 -0.06
CA HIS A 49 -2.50 -1.69 1.31
C HIS A 49 -3.13 -3.08 1.45
N ARG A 50 -4.36 -3.29 0.94
CA ARG A 50 -4.99 -4.62 0.94
C ARG A 50 -4.16 -5.67 0.22
N CYS A 51 -3.62 -5.34 -0.96
CA CYS A 51 -2.73 -6.23 -1.70
C CYS A 51 -1.44 -6.54 -0.92
N ALA A 52 -0.86 -5.53 -0.27
CA ALA A 52 0.32 -5.72 0.58
C ALA A 52 0.00 -6.60 1.79
N ASP A 53 -1.16 -6.41 2.44
CA ASP A 53 -1.62 -7.23 3.55
C ASP A 53 -1.86 -8.69 3.15
N VAL A 54 -2.47 -8.91 1.97
CA VAL A 54 -2.67 -10.26 1.43
C VAL A 54 -1.33 -10.91 1.11
N ALA A 55 -0.41 -10.20 0.44
CA ALA A 55 0.92 -10.72 0.17
C ALA A 55 1.69 -11.04 1.46
N TYR A 56 1.61 -10.16 2.46
CA TYR A 56 2.18 -10.35 3.79
C TYR A 56 1.62 -11.59 4.49
N LYS A 57 0.31 -11.85 4.34
CA LYS A 57 -0.37 -13.04 4.87
C LYS A 57 -0.03 -14.32 4.09
N CYS A 58 0.17 -14.25 2.78
CA CYS A 58 0.62 -15.39 1.99
C CYS A 58 2.04 -15.83 2.36
N CYS A 59 2.89 -14.91 2.81
CA CYS A 59 4.27 -15.18 3.24
C CYS A 59 4.40 -15.46 4.76
N GLU A 60 3.33 -15.79 5.47
CA GLU A 60 3.39 -16.13 6.92
C GLU A 60 4.36 -17.28 7.20
N GLU A 61 4.41 -18.30 6.34
CA GLU A 61 5.39 -19.39 6.46
C GLU A 61 6.84 -18.92 6.37
N ASP A 62 7.12 -17.87 5.60
CA ASP A 62 8.47 -17.33 5.46
C ASP A 62 8.87 -16.49 6.68
N LYS A 63 7.90 -15.87 7.37
CA LYS A 63 8.15 -15.21 8.66
C LYS A 63 8.46 -16.20 9.76
N ASP A 64 7.69 -17.28 9.85
CA ASP A 64 7.93 -18.33 10.83
C ASP A 64 9.30 -18.98 10.63
N LYS A 65 9.68 -19.23 9.36
CA LYS A 65 11.03 -19.70 9.02
C LYS A 65 12.10 -18.68 9.44
N ALA A 66 11.91 -17.40 9.13
CA ALA A 66 12.86 -16.36 9.51
C ALA A 66 13.02 -16.23 11.04
N HIS A 67 11.91 -16.28 11.80
CA HIS A 67 11.93 -16.27 13.25
C HIS A 67 12.63 -17.51 13.82
N LYS A 68 12.34 -18.70 13.29
CA LYS A 68 12.99 -19.95 13.72
C LYS A 68 14.49 -19.94 13.48
N VAL A 69 14.94 -19.47 12.32
CA VAL A 69 16.36 -19.33 11.99
C VAL A 69 17.03 -18.32 12.93
N ALA A 70 16.40 -17.19 13.22
CA ALA A 70 16.93 -16.20 14.16
C ALA A 70 17.05 -16.77 15.59
N ASP A 71 16.10 -17.59 16.03
CA ASP A 71 16.16 -18.27 17.33
C ASP A 71 17.26 -19.32 17.40
N GLU A 72 17.46 -20.10 16.34
CA GLU A 72 18.56 -21.08 16.26
C GLU A 72 19.92 -20.38 16.32
N ILE A 73 20.11 -19.28 15.56
CA ILE A 73 21.33 -18.47 15.62
C ILE A 73 21.57 -17.92 17.03
N ARG A 74 20.53 -17.38 17.67
CA ARG A 74 20.63 -16.87 19.06
C ARG A 74 21.05 -17.97 20.02
N ARG A 75 20.43 -19.15 19.96
CA ARG A 75 20.76 -20.29 20.83
C ARG A 75 22.21 -20.73 20.65
N VAL A 76 22.68 -20.85 19.42
CA VAL A 76 24.07 -21.21 19.13
C VAL A 76 25.04 -20.15 19.66
N ASN A 77 24.75 -18.86 19.46
CA ASN A 77 25.57 -17.78 20.00
C ASN A 77 25.61 -17.77 21.53
N THR A 78 24.47 -18.00 22.20
CA THR A 78 24.42 -18.11 23.66
C THR A 78 25.26 -19.28 24.17
N ALA A 79 25.15 -20.45 23.55
CA ALA A 79 25.94 -21.62 23.93
C ALA A 79 27.44 -21.40 23.69
N LEU A 80 27.81 -20.78 22.58
CA LEU A 80 29.19 -20.42 22.26
C LEU A 80 29.77 -19.45 23.31
N MET A 81 29.03 -18.39 23.63
CA MET A 81 29.43 -17.40 24.65
C MET A 81 29.59 -18.04 26.03
N ALA A 82 28.66 -18.93 26.43
CA ALA A 82 28.75 -19.66 27.69
C ALA A 82 30.02 -20.52 27.74
N ASN A 83 30.27 -21.31 26.69
CA ASN A 83 31.47 -22.16 26.61
C ASN A 83 32.76 -21.33 26.67
N LEU A 84 32.84 -20.23 25.91
CA LEU A 84 34.00 -19.33 25.93
C LEU A 84 34.20 -18.69 27.30
N SER A 85 33.11 -18.35 28.01
CA SER A 85 33.18 -17.79 29.35
C SER A 85 33.63 -18.79 30.42
N SER A 86 33.30 -20.08 30.26
CA SER A 86 33.73 -21.15 31.17
C SER A 86 35.16 -21.64 30.93
N MET A 87 35.79 -21.23 29.82
CA MET A 87 37.20 -21.49 29.51
C MET A 87 38.15 -20.38 29.99
N ARG A 88 37.62 -19.32 30.59
CA ARG A 88 38.35 -18.28 31.31
C ARG A 88 38.40 -18.59 32.80
#